data_AF-H9FAV4-F1
#
_entry.id   AF-H9FAV4-F1
#
_cell.length_a   1.000
_cell.length_b   1.000
_cell.length_c   1.000
_cell.angle_alpha   90.00
_cell.angle_beta   90.00
_cell.angle_gamma   90.00
#
_symmetry.space_group_name_H-M   'P 1'
#
loop_
_entity.id
_entity.type
_entity.pdbx_description
1 polymer ?
#
loop_
_entity_poly.entity_id
_entity_poly.type
_entity_poly.pdbx_seq_one_letter_code
_entity_poly.pdbx_strand_id
1 'polypeptide(L)'
;DLQEPVVPDPDVSIYLPVLKTMKSVVEKMKNISNHLVIEANLDGELNLKIETELVCVTTHFKDLGNPPLASESTHQDRNVEHMAEVHIDIRKLLQFLAGQQVNPTKALCNIVNNKMVHFDLLHEDVSLQYFIPALS
;
A
#
# COMPACT_ATOMS: atom_id res chain seq x y z
N ASP A 1 -18.13 19.06 13.96
CA ASP A 1 -17.71 17.72 14.41
C ASP A 1 -16.73 17.13 13.42
N LEU A 2 -15.64 16.55 13.92
CA LEU A 2 -14.68 15.80 13.10
C LEU A 2 -15.16 14.34 13.10
N GLN A 3 -15.64 13.84 11.95
CA GLN A 3 -16.07 12.46 11.77
C GLN A 3 -14.92 11.62 11.19
N GLU A 4 -14.91 10.33 11.52
CA GLU A 4 -13.98 9.37 10.92
C GLU A 4 -14.20 9.29 9.40
N PRO A 5 -13.14 9.26 8.57
CA PRO A 5 -13.28 9.15 7.13
C PRO A 5 -13.95 7.83 6.74
N VAL A 6 -14.93 7.89 5.83
CA VAL A 6 -15.50 6.68 5.24
C VAL A 6 -14.44 6.05 4.32
N VAL A 7 -14.02 4.83 4.64
CA VAL A 7 -13.09 4.05 3.81
C VAL A 7 -13.87 3.48 2.61
N PRO A 8 -13.55 3.86 1.37
CA PRO A 8 -14.15 3.24 0.19
C PRO A 8 -13.73 1.78 0.05
N ASP A 9 -14.58 0.97 -0.60
CA ASP A 9 -14.25 -0.43 -0.89
C ASP A 9 -12.98 -0.51 -1.77
N PRO A 10 -11.94 -1.24 -1.34
CA PRO A 10 -10.70 -1.34 -2.09
C PRO A 10 -10.83 -2.30 -3.27
N ASP A 11 -10.08 -2.01 -4.32
CA ASP A 11 -9.92 -2.93 -5.45
C ASP A 11 -9.06 -4.13 -5.05
N VAL A 12 -8.03 -3.88 -4.24
CA VAL A 12 -7.12 -4.88 -3.67
C VAL A 12 -6.81 -4.55 -2.21
N SER A 13 -6.89 -5.55 -1.34
CA SER A 13 -6.34 -5.53 0.02
C SER A 13 -5.24 -6.58 0.14
N ILE A 14 -4.11 -6.21 0.73
CA ILE A 14 -2.95 -7.09 0.91
C ILE A 14 -2.27 -6.81 2.25
N TYR A 15 -1.66 -7.80 2.88
CA TYR A 15 -0.83 -7.55 4.07
C TYR A 15 0.47 -6.84 3.68
N LEU A 16 0.99 -5.99 4.55
CA LEU A 16 2.25 -5.30 4.30
C LEU A 16 3.46 -6.20 4.63
N PRO A 17 4.58 -6.05 3.90
CA PRO A 17 5.85 -6.64 4.30
C PRO A 17 6.34 -6.01 5.61
N VAL A 18 7.48 -6.50 6.12
CA VAL A 18 8.16 -5.88 7.27
C VAL A 18 8.39 -4.39 7.00
N LEU A 19 7.72 -3.53 7.78
CA LEU A 19 7.67 -2.08 7.55
C LEU A 19 9.06 -1.45 7.58
N LYS A 20 9.97 -1.98 8.41
CA LYS A 20 11.38 -1.54 8.47
C LYS A 20 12.11 -1.77 7.14
N THR A 21 11.89 -2.92 6.51
CA THR A 21 12.48 -3.25 5.20
C THR A 21 11.89 -2.34 4.12
N MET A 22 10.57 -2.21 4.10
CA MET A 22 9.87 -1.32 3.18
C MET A 22 10.36 0.13 3.31
N LYS A 23 10.54 0.63 4.54
CA LYS A 23 11.10 1.95 4.82
C LYS A 23 12.48 2.12 4.20
N SER A 24 13.40 1.18 4.43
CA SER A 24 14.75 1.25 3.86
C SER A 24 14.76 1.25 2.32
N VAL A 25 13.81 0.58 1.68
CA VAL A 25 13.62 0.63 0.23
C VAL A 25 13.15 2.02 -0.21
N VAL A 26 12.09 2.53 0.42
CA VAL A 26 11.48 3.84 0.13
C VAL A 26 12.48 4.99 0.34
N GLU A 27 13.32 4.90 1.38
CA GLU A 27 14.40 5.89 1.64
C GLU A 27 15.41 5.97 0.49
N LYS A 28 15.81 4.83 -0.08
CA LYS A 28 16.73 4.78 -1.23
C LYS A 28 16.06 5.30 -2.50
N MET A 29 14.83 4.86 -2.72
CA MET A 29 13.98 5.24 -3.85
C MET A 29 13.72 6.76 -3.90
N LYS A 30 13.50 7.40 -2.75
CA LYS A 30 13.33 8.87 -2.64
C LYS A 30 14.50 9.66 -3.22
N ASN A 31 15.72 9.13 -3.19
CA ASN A 31 16.88 9.81 -3.78
C ASN A 31 16.85 9.83 -5.32
N ILE A 32 15.97 9.03 -5.94
CA ILE A 32 15.82 8.88 -7.38
C ILE A 32 14.64 9.68 -7.89
N SER A 33 13.47 9.57 -7.24
CA SER A 33 12.25 10.30 -7.62
C SER A 33 11.37 10.61 -6.41
N ASN A 34 10.56 11.67 -6.54
CA ASN A 34 9.49 11.98 -5.60
C ASN A 34 8.16 11.26 -5.92
N HIS A 35 8.09 10.60 -7.07
CA HIS A 35 6.92 9.86 -7.55
C HIS A 35 7.14 8.37 -7.34
N LEU A 36 6.20 7.73 -6.66
CA LEU A 36 6.22 6.29 -6.41
C LEU A 36 4.89 5.69 -6.88
N VAL A 37 4.97 4.59 -7.61
CA VAL A 37 3.81 3.74 -7.92
C VAL A 37 3.81 2.57 -6.94
N ILE A 38 2.69 2.37 -6.27
CA ILE A 38 2.42 1.19 -5.45
C ILE A 38 1.45 0.32 -6.23
N GLU A 39 1.80 -0.94 -6.44
CA GLU A 39 0.96 -1.92 -7.10
C GLU A 39 0.75 -3.11 -6.18
N ALA A 40 -0.43 -3.72 -6.19
CA ALA A 40 -0.67 -4.99 -5.52
C ALA A 40 -1.74 -5.79 -6.24
N ASN A 41 -1.69 -7.11 -6.07
CA ASN A 41 -2.66 -8.05 -6.62
C ASN A 41 -3.34 -8.88 -5.52
N LEU A 42 -4.19 -9.83 -5.94
CA LEU A 42 -4.89 -10.75 -5.04
C LEU A 42 -4.14 -12.06 -4.80
N ASP A 43 -2.87 -12.14 -5.23
CA ASP A 43 -1.97 -13.31 -5.12
C ASP A 43 -0.78 -13.04 -4.17
N GLY A 44 -0.92 -12.07 -3.27
CA GLY A 44 0.11 -11.75 -2.28
C GLY A 44 1.35 -11.07 -2.84
N GLU A 45 1.28 -10.46 -4.03
CA GLU A 45 2.35 -9.65 -4.58
C GLU A 45 2.10 -8.14 -4.40
N LEU A 46 3.13 -7.41 -3.96
CA LEU A 46 3.17 -5.96 -3.84
C LEU A 46 4.44 -5.41 -4.49
N ASN A 47 4.31 -4.41 -5.35
CA ASN A 47 5.43 -3.75 -6.00
C ASN A 47 5.54 -2.29 -5.58
N LEU A 48 6.78 -1.83 -5.39
CA LEU A 48 7.14 -0.42 -5.29
C LEU A 48 7.95 -0.04 -6.51
N LYS A 49 7.49 0.95 -7.28
CA LYS A 49 8.06 1.32 -8.57
C LYS A 49 8.37 2.81 -8.65
N ILE A 50 9.56 3.11 -9.15
CA ILE A 50 9.97 4.45 -9.57
C ILE A 50 10.35 4.37 -11.03
N GLU A 51 9.81 5.29 -11.81
CA GLU A 51 10.14 5.46 -13.22
C GLU A 51 10.53 6.92 -13.47
N THR A 52 11.67 7.09 -14.12
CA THR A 52 12.23 8.38 -14.56
C THR A 52 12.75 8.20 -15.98
N GLU A 53 13.13 9.29 -16.65
CA GLU A 53 13.69 9.22 -18.01
C GLU A 53 14.97 8.38 -18.13
N LEU A 54 15.73 8.26 -17.04
CA LEU A 54 17.05 7.62 -17.04
C LEU A 54 17.07 6.23 -16.40
N VAL A 55 16.20 5.99 -15.41
CA VAL A 55 16.20 4.76 -14.63
C VAL A 55 14.80 4.37 -14.18
N CYS A 56 14.53 3.06 -14.23
CA CYS A 56 13.36 2.43 -13.63
C CYS A 56 13.82 1.49 -12.52
N VAL A 57 13.25 1.64 -11.33
CA VAL A 57 13.55 0.81 -10.17
C VAL A 57 12.25 0.18 -9.70
N THR A 58 12.22 -1.15 -9.66
CA THR A 58 11.10 -1.91 -9.11
C THR A 58 11.60 -2.78 -7.97
N THR A 59 10.90 -2.74 -6.84
CA THR A 59 11.08 -3.68 -5.73
C THR A 59 9.84 -4.55 -5.62
N HIS A 60 10.05 -5.86 -5.64
CA HIS A 60 8.99 -6.85 -5.55
C HIS A 60 8.95 -7.45 -4.14
N PHE A 61 7.78 -7.40 -3.51
CA PHE A 61 7.46 -8.14 -2.30
C PHE A 61 6.46 -9.23 -2.67
N LYS A 62 6.76 -10.47 -2.32
CA LYS A 62 5.94 -11.66 -2.61
C LYS A 62 5.56 -12.33 -1.30
N ASP A 63 4.65 -13.30 -1.38
CA ASP A 63 4.24 -14.14 -0.26
C ASP A 63 3.62 -13.34 0.92
N LEU A 64 2.98 -12.20 0.63
CA LEU A 64 2.40 -11.34 1.67
C LEU A 64 1.02 -11.80 2.14
N GLY A 65 0.29 -12.53 1.30
CA GLY A 65 -1.08 -12.97 1.56
C GLY A 65 -2.10 -11.82 1.48
N ASN A 66 -3.36 -12.18 1.30
CA ASN A 66 -4.48 -11.24 1.20
C ASN A 66 -5.52 -11.55 2.29
N PRO A 67 -6.12 -10.54 2.95
CA PRO A 67 -7.23 -10.77 3.85
C PRO A 67 -8.44 -11.33 3.09
N PRO A 68 -9.26 -12.19 3.72
CA PRO A 68 -10.50 -12.66 3.12
C PRO A 68 -11.43 -11.46 2.88
N LEU A 69 -11.94 -11.33 1.66
CA LEU A 69 -12.88 -10.27 1.28
C LEU A 69 -14.20 -10.45 2.06
N ALA A 70 -14.79 -9.34 2.51
CA ALA A 70 -16.04 -9.36 3.27
C ALA A 70 -17.28 -9.71 2.41
N SER A 71 -17.16 -9.70 1.08
CA SER A 71 -18.26 -9.96 0.14
C SER A 71 -17.99 -11.22 -0.69
N GLU A 72 -18.58 -12.34 -0.26
CA GLU A 72 -18.52 -13.65 -0.94
C GLU A 72 -19.26 -13.69 -2.30
N SER A 73 -19.80 -12.58 -2.81
CA SER A 73 -20.79 -12.59 -3.90
C SER A 73 -20.36 -11.92 -5.21
N THR A 74 -19.15 -11.35 -5.35
CA THR A 74 -18.81 -10.53 -6.55
C THR A 74 -17.52 -10.88 -7.30
N HIS A 75 -16.77 -11.93 -6.94
CA HIS A 75 -15.40 -12.12 -7.46
C HIS A 75 -15.12 -13.45 -8.18
N GLN A 76 -16.13 -14.08 -8.81
CA GLN A 76 -15.86 -15.27 -9.63
C GLN A 76 -15.09 -14.97 -10.93
N ASP A 77 -14.75 -13.71 -11.23
CA ASP A 77 -14.16 -13.32 -12.52
C ASP A 77 -13.04 -12.26 -12.45
N ARG A 78 -12.53 -11.93 -11.24
CA ARG A 78 -11.36 -11.02 -11.14
C ARG A 78 -10.09 -11.83 -11.34
N ASN A 79 -9.32 -11.47 -12.36
CA ASN A 79 -7.98 -12.01 -12.58
C ASN A 79 -7.11 -11.71 -11.35
N VAL A 80 -6.73 -12.75 -10.61
CA VAL A 80 -6.02 -12.67 -9.33
C VAL A 80 -4.64 -12.02 -9.50
N GLU A 81 -4.05 -12.15 -10.68
CA GLU A 81 -2.75 -11.59 -11.05
C GLU A 81 -2.83 -10.10 -11.45
N HIS A 82 -4.04 -9.55 -11.64
CA HIS A 82 -4.19 -8.15 -12.02
C HIS A 82 -3.73 -7.21 -10.90
N MET A 83 -2.83 -6.30 -11.25
CA MET A 83 -2.26 -5.31 -10.36
C MET A 83 -3.17 -4.07 -10.32
N ALA A 84 -3.73 -3.77 -9.14
CA ALA A 84 -4.27 -2.44 -8.87
C ALA A 84 -3.11 -1.52 -8.47
N GLU A 85 -3.10 -0.30 -8.99
CA GLU A 85 -1.99 0.64 -8.82
C GLU A 85 -2.44 2.01 -8.34
N VAL A 86 -1.51 2.72 -7.69
CA VAL A 86 -1.70 4.12 -7.32
C VAL A 86 -0.38 4.87 -7.34
N HIS A 87 -0.42 6.06 -7.93
CA HIS A 87 0.73 6.96 -8.03
C HIS A 87 0.68 7.96 -6.87
N ILE A 88 1.70 8.00 -6.04
CA ILE A 88 1.72 8.83 -4.83
C ILE A 88 3.00 9.68 -4.70
N ASP A 89 2.94 10.69 -3.84
CA ASP A 89 4.13 11.38 -3.34
C ASP A 89 4.85 10.47 -2.33
N ILE A 90 6.07 10.03 -2.69
CA ILE A 90 6.88 9.12 -1.86
C ILE A 90 7.13 9.68 -0.44
N ARG A 91 7.11 11.01 -0.27
CA ARG A 91 7.33 11.65 1.03
C ARG A 91 6.20 11.34 2.00
N LYS A 92 4.96 11.21 1.51
CA LYS A 92 3.80 10.84 2.33
C LYS A 92 3.94 9.40 2.84
N LEU A 93 4.38 8.48 1.97
CA LEU A 93 4.65 7.10 2.38
C LEU A 93 5.79 7.03 3.40
N LEU A 94 6.87 7.80 3.17
CA LEU A 94 8.00 7.82 4.09
C LEU A 94 7.62 8.42 5.46
N GLN A 95 6.76 9.44 5.51
CA GLN A 95 6.24 9.98 6.77
C GLN A 95 5.47 8.92 7.56
N PHE A 96 4.60 8.17 6.89
CA PHE A 96 3.89 7.04 7.48
C PHE A 96 4.87 5.99 8.04
N LEU A 97 5.82 5.52 7.22
CA LEU A 97 6.79 4.49 7.61
C LEU A 97 7.76 4.97 8.70
N ALA A 98 8.08 6.27 8.77
CA ALA A 98 8.95 6.82 9.80
C ALA A 98 8.31 6.77 11.19
N GLY A 99 6.97 6.86 11.28
CA GLY A 99 6.23 6.76 12.53
C GLY A 99 6.18 5.36 13.15
N GLN A 100 6.51 4.32 12.38
CA GLN A 100 6.38 2.93 12.81
C GLN A 100 7.71 2.44 13.40
N GLN A 101 7.88 2.55 14.71
CA GLN A 101 9.07 2.02 15.43
C GLN A 101 8.93 0.54 15.81
N VAL A 102 7.69 0.06 15.93
CA VAL A 102 7.35 -1.33 16.26
C VAL A 102 6.59 -1.96 15.09
N ASN A 103 6.74 -3.27 14.91
CA ASN A 103 5.92 -3.98 13.93
C ASN A 103 4.51 -4.14 14.50
N PRO A 104 3.48 -3.67 13.79
CA PRO A 104 2.10 -3.84 14.22
C PRO A 104 1.69 -5.32 14.17
N THR A 105 0.68 -5.68 14.95
CA THR A 105 0.09 -7.03 14.96
C THR A 105 -0.61 -7.34 13.65
N LYS A 106 -1.18 -6.31 13.01
CA LYS A 106 -1.78 -6.36 11.67
C LYS A 106 -1.39 -5.11 10.90
N ALA A 107 -0.98 -5.28 9.64
CA ALA A 107 -0.71 -4.19 8.73
C ALA A 107 -1.30 -4.51 7.36
N LEU A 108 -2.26 -3.70 6.92
CA LEU A 108 -2.89 -3.82 5.62
C LEU A 108 -2.56 -2.63 4.73
N CYS A 109 -2.41 -2.92 3.45
CA CYS A 109 -2.41 -1.97 2.36
C CYS A 109 -3.67 -2.19 1.53
N ASN A 110 -4.53 -1.18 1.47
CA ASN A 110 -5.76 -1.19 0.70
C ASN A 110 -5.61 -0.21 -0.46
N ILE A 111 -5.65 -0.70 -1.69
CA ILE A 111 -5.51 0.12 -2.89
C ILE A 111 -6.89 0.35 -3.50
N VAL A 112 -7.22 1.63 -3.71
CA VAL A 112 -8.32 2.03 -4.59
C VAL A 112 -7.69 2.56 -5.87
N ASN A 113 -7.89 1.81 -6.95
CA ASN A 113 -7.14 1.93 -8.20
C ASN A 113 -7.17 3.38 -8.72
N ASN A 114 -5.99 3.93 -8.97
CA ASN A 114 -5.75 5.29 -9.46
C ASN A 114 -6.37 6.41 -8.60
N LYS A 115 -6.78 6.14 -7.35
CA LYS A 115 -7.42 7.13 -6.46
C LYS A 115 -6.68 7.34 -5.16
N MET A 116 -6.32 6.27 -4.45
CA MET A 116 -5.66 6.38 -3.14
C MET A 116 -5.14 5.03 -2.64
N VAL A 117 -4.22 5.09 -1.68
CA VAL A 117 -3.87 3.96 -0.80
C VAL A 117 -4.30 4.29 0.63
N HIS A 118 -4.87 3.29 1.30
CA HIS A 118 -5.25 3.31 2.70
C HIS A 118 -4.48 2.24 3.46
N PHE A 119 -3.77 2.64 4.51
CA PHE A 119 -3.09 1.74 5.42
C PHE A 119 -3.90 1.58 6.71
N ASP A 120 -4.23 0.34 7.05
CA ASP A 120 -4.91 -0.06 8.30
C ASP A 120 -3.92 -0.85 9.17
N LEU A 121 -3.52 -0.26 10.29
CA LEU A 121 -2.59 -0.86 11.23
C LEU A 121 -3.29 -1.09 12.55
N LEU A 122 -3.07 -2.27 13.12
CA LEU A 122 -3.49 -2.61 14.47
C LEU A 122 -2.26 -3.04 15.26
N HIS A 123 -2.00 -2.37 16.36
CA HIS A 123 -0.97 -2.77 17.32
C HIS A 123 -1.57 -2.74 18.72
N GLU A 124 -1.65 -3.91 19.35
CA GLU A 124 -2.38 -4.10 20.61
C GLU A 124 -3.83 -3.59 20.49
N ASP A 125 -4.23 -2.64 21.33
CA ASP A 125 -5.58 -2.06 21.34
C ASP A 125 -5.67 -0.73 20.57
N VAL A 126 -4.64 -0.38 19.78
CA VAL A 126 -4.57 0.87 19.02
C VAL A 126 -4.64 0.59 17.52
N SER A 127 -5.63 1.20 16.85
CA SER A 127 -5.71 1.24 15.39
C SER A 127 -5.21 2.58 14.84
N LEU A 128 -4.54 2.53 13.70
CA LEU A 128 -4.12 3.69 12.93
C LEU A 128 -4.55 3.51 11.47
N GLN A 129 -5.37 4.45 11.00
CA GLN A 129 -5.72 4.57 9.59
C GLN A 129 -4.93 5.72 8.95
N TYR A 130 -4.25 5.44 7.84
CA TYR A 130 -3.47 6.44 7.12
C TYR A 130 -3.83 6.46 5.63
N PHE A 131 -4.23 7.63 5.12
CA PHE A 131 -4.73 7.82 3.76
C PHE A 131 -3.74 8.62 2.92
N ILE A 132 -3.34 8.09 1.76
CA ILE A 132 -2.54 8.82 0.78
C ILE A 132 -3.32 8.92 -0.53
N PRO A 133 -3.74 10.13 -0.94
CA PRO A 133 -4.39 10.31 -2.22
C PRO A 133 -3.40 10.14 -3.37
N ALA A 134 -3.92 9.69 -4.51
CA ALA A 134 -3.18 9.67 -5.76
C ALA A 134 -2.71 11.08 -6.15
N LEU A 135 -1.57 11.16 -6.81
CA LEU A 135 -1.15 12.36 -7.51
C LEU A 135 -2.15 12.67 -8.64
N SER A 136 -2.51 13.94 -8.79
CA SER A 136 -3.39 14.45 -9.85
C SER A 136 -2.62 14.76 -11.12
#